data_AF-A0A920VI99-F1
#
_entry.id   AF-A0A920VI99-F1
#
_cell.length_a   1.000
_cell.length_b   1.000
_cell.length_c   1.000
_cell.angle_alpha   90.00
_cell.angle_beta   90.00
_cell.angle_gamma   90.00
#
_symmetry.space_group_name_H-M   'P 1'
#
loop_
_entity.id
_entity.type
_entity.pdbx_description
1 polymer ?
#
loop_
_entity_poly.entity_id
_entity_poly.type
_entity_poly.pdbx_seq_one_letter_code
_entity_poly.pdbx_strand_id
1 'polypeptide(L)'
;MTGPAIDGVVAMACEAGSRTSMAGHWCDPMPREESKWWAREFGLDPENLPADRDIVVCWPNSGHIQPIQRMLVIGDGLWSYSWRRIQENALDDLDRRQVVSLD
;
A
#
# COMPACT_ATOMS: atom_id res chain seq x y z
N MET A 1 -9.37 16.58 12.54
CA MET A 1 -8.34 15.66 13.01
C MET A 1 -7.23 15.71 11.99
N THR A 2 -6.05 16.20 12.33
CA THR A 2 -4.88 16.20 11.43
C THR A 2 -3.98 15.06 11.86
N GLY A 3 -4.00 13.97 11.09
CA GLY A 3 -3.02 12.89 11.21
C GLY A 3 -1.62 13.37 10.80
N PRO A 4 -0.57 12.58 11.09
CA PRO A 4 0.79 12.94 10.68
C PRO A 4 0.87 13.06 9.16
N ALA A 5 1.42 14.17 8.66
CA ALA A 5 1.78 14.31 7.26
C ALA A 5 2.95 13.35 6.97
N ILE A 6 2.70 12.31 6.18
CA ILE A 6 3.76 11.41 5.71
C ILE A 6 4.48 12.14 4.57
N ASP A 7 5.72 12.55 4.83
CA ASP A 7 6.55 13.25 3.84
C ASP A 7 6.78 12.35 2.61
N GLY A 8 6.62 12.91 1.41
CA GLY A 8 6.77 12.19 0.14
C GLY A 8 5.54 11.41 -0.37
N VAL A 9 4.36 11.53 0.26
CA VAL A 9 3.12 10.97 -0.32
C VAL A 9 2.66 11.79 -1.53
N VAL A 10 2.26 11.12 -2.61
CA VAL A 10 1.78 11.73 -3.85
C VAL A 10 0.38 11.22 -4.18
N ALA A 11 -0.60 12.12 -4.27
CA ALA A 11 -1.95 11.79 -4.74
C ALA A 11 -2.16 12.25 -6.18
N MET A 12 -2.81 11.40 -6.99
CA MET A 12 -3.07 11.65 -8.40
C MET A 12 -4.51 11.30 -8.76
N ALA A 13 -5.09 12.06 -9.69
CA ALA A 13 -6.33 11.70 -10.37
C ALA A 13 -5.99 10.95 -11.67
N CYS A 14 -6.38 9.68 -11.75
CA CYS A 14 -6.03 8.80 -12.85
C CYS A 14 -7.28 8.38 -13.64
N GLU A 15 -7.09 7.93 -14.88
CA GLU A 15 -8.16 7.28 -15.62
C GLU A 15 -8.65 6.03 -14.90
N ALA A 16 -9.95 5.81 -14.99
CA ALA A 16 -10.64 4.64 -14.50
C ALA A 16 -9.91 3.32 -14.81
N GLY A 17 -9.47 2.59 -13.77
CA GLY A 17 -8.85 1.27 -13.92
C GLY A 17 -7.48 1.29 -14.59
N SER A 18 -6.84 2.45 -14.73
CA SER A 18 -5.48 2.56 -15.26
C SER A 18 -4.48 1.85 -14.34
N ARG A 19 -3.46 1.23 -14.95
CA ARG A 19 -2.31 0.73 -14.20
C ARG A 19 -1.48 1.90 -13.72
N THR A 20 -1.32 2.02 -12.41
CA THR A 20 -0.55 3.09 -11.78
C THR A 20 0.72 2.55 -11.12
N SER A 21 1.82 3.28 -11.33
CA SER A 21 3.12 2.99 -10.74
C SER A 21 3.93 4.27 -10.69
N MET A 22 4.71 4.45 -9.63
CA MET A 22 5.62 5.57 -9.48
C MET A 22 6.96 5.07 -8.93
N ALA A 23 8.07 5.48 -9.54
CA ALA A 23 9.38 5.06 -9.09
C ALA A 23 9.61 5.47 -7.63
N GLY A 24 10.14 4.56 -6.82
CA GLY A 24 10.37 4.81 -5.39
C GLY A 24 9.10 4.84 -4.53
N HIS A 25 7.94 4.50 -5.09
CA HIS A 25 6.66 4.47 -4.39
C HIS A 25 5.89 3.19 -4.67
N TRP A 26 4.95 2.86 -3.79
CA TRP A 26 3.90 1.89 -4.04
C TRP A 26 2.55 2.63 -4.06
N CYS A 27 1.68 2.27 -4.99
CA CYS A 27 0.47 3.05 -5.28
C CYS A 27 -0.78 2.24 -5.00
N ASP A 28 -1.67 2.79 -4.18
CA ASP A 28 -2.99 2.26 -3.90
C ASP A 28 -4.07 3.03 -4.65
N PRO A 29 -4.92 2.34 -5.42
CA PRO A 29 -6.17 2.92 -5.90
C PRO A 29 -7.18 3.03 -4.75
N MET A 30 -7.75 4.21 -4.58
CA MET A 30 -8.80 4.45 -3.59
C MET A 30 -10.19 4.04 -4.13
N PRO A 31 -11.14 3.67 -3.25
CA PRO A 31 -12.52 3.38 -3.65
C PRO A 31 -13.15 4.54 -4.41
N ARG A 32 -13.67 4.26 -5.61
CA ARG A 32 -14.22 5.29 -6.50
C ARG A 32 -15.38 6.06 -5.87
N GLU A 33 -16.26 5.36 -5.16
CA GLU A 33 -17.46 5.95 -4.54
C GLU A 33 -17.12 7.10 -3.58
N GLU A 34 -15.89 7.12 -3.07
CA GLU A 34 -15.37 8.08 -2.10
C GLU A 34 -14.33 9.03 -2.70
N SER A 35 -14.15 9.07 -4.03
CA SER A 35 -13.07 9.81 -4.69
C SER A 35 -13.01 11.30 -4.32
N LYS A 36 -14.17 11.95 -4.15
CA LYS A 36 -14.22 13.36 -3.71
C LYS A 36 -13.73 13.55 -2.27
N TRP A 37 -14.02 12.59 -1.40
CA TRP A 37 -13.54 12.62 -0.02
C TRP A 37 -12.02 12.43 0.03
N TRP A 38 -11.51 11.41 -0.70
CA TRP A 38 -10.07 11.16 -0.82
C TRP A 38 -9.31 12.32 -1.47
N ALA A 39 -9.89 12.94 -2.50
CA ALA A 39 -9.30 14.13 -3.12
C ALA A 39 -9.07 15.23 -2.07
N ARG A 40 -10.10 15.54 -1.27
CA ARG A 40 -9.98 16.53 -0.20
C ARG A 40 -8.93 16.12 0.85
N GLU A 41 -8.95 14.85 1.27
CA GLU A 41 -8.02 14.33 2.28
C GLU A 41 -6.55 14.51 1.85
N PHE A 42 -6.25 14.27 0.57
CA PHE A 42 -4.91 14.37 0.02
C PHE A 42 -4.60 15.72 -0.66
N GLY A 43 -5.43 16.75 -0.43
CA GLY A 43 -5.16 18.11 -0.91
C GLY A 43 -5.40 18.35 -2.41
N LEU A 44 -6.10 17.44 -3.09
CA LEU A 44 -6.64 17.66 -4.44
C LEU A 44 -7.97 18.42 -4.34
N ASP A 45 -8.32 19.19 -5.38
CA ASP A 45 -9.59 19.90 -5.44
C ASP A 45 -10.73 18.94 -5.83
N PRO A 46 -11.67 18.62 -4.90
CA PRO A 46 -12.74 17.67 -5.18
C PRO A 46 -13.81 18.21 -6.14
N GLU A 47 -13.92 19.53 -6.32
CA GLU A 47 -14.90 20.13 -7.23
C GLU A 47 -14.43 20.15 -8.68
N ASN A 48 -13.11 20.17 -8.88
CA ASN A 48 -12.48 20.06 -10.20
C ASN A 48 -12.11 18.62 -10.57
N LEU A 49 -12.40 17.63 -9.70
CA LEU A 49 -12.18 16.21 -10.00
C LEU A 49 -13.29 15.68 -10.93
N PRO A 50 -12.98 15.21 -12.14
CA PRO A 50 -13.97 14.56 -13.00
C PRO A 50 -14.50 13.28 -12.34
N ALA A 51 -15.81 13.04 -12.46
CA ALA A 51 -16.49 11.92 -11.78
C ALA A 51 -16.03 10.52 -12.22
N ASP A 52 -15.32 10.43 -13.35
CA ASP A 52 -14.80 9.20 -13.93
C ASP A 52 -13.34 8.89 -13.53
N ARG A 53 -12.73 9.71 -12.67
CA ARG A 53 -11.35 9.54 -12.23
C ARG A 53 -11.26 8.75 -10.95
N ASP A 54 -10.26 7.88 -10.90
CA ASP A 54 -9.85 7.21 -9.68
C ASP A 54 -8.82 8.09 -8.96
N ILE A 55 -8.91 8.17 -7.64
CA ILE A 55 -7.83 8.72 -6.82
C ILE A 55 -6.84 7.61 -6.54
N VAL A 56 -5.57 7.87 -6.82
CA VAL A 56 -4.46 6.95 -6.53
C VAL A 56 -3.49 7.65 -5.59
N VAL A 57 -3.13 6.97 -4.51
CA VAL A 57 -2.19 7.47 -3.50
C VAL A 57 -0.92 6.65 -3.61
N CYS A 58 0.18 7.30 -3.96
CA CYS A 58 1.50 6.71 -4.03
C CYS A 58 2.29 7.08 -2.77
N TRP A 59 2.63 6.08 -2.00
CA TRP A 59 3.35 6.20 -0.74
C TRP A 59 4.83 5.95 -0.98
N PRO A 60 5.74 6.71 -0.34
CA PRO A 60 7.17 6.48 -0.49
C PRO A 60 7.53 5.08 -0.01
N ASN A 61 8.51 4.46 -0.67
CA ASN A 61 9.09 3.19 -0.26
C ASN A 61 10.00 3.37 0.97
N SER A 62 9.52 4.02 2.03
CA SER A 62 10.27 4.35 3.24
C SER A 62 10.28 3.19 4.26
N GLY A 63 10.49 1.96 3.79
CA GLY A 63 10.41 0.77 4.64
C GLY A 63 8.99 0.38 5.05
N HIS A 64 7.96 0.88 4.35
CA HIS A 64 6.60 0.40 4.51
C HIS A 64 6.56 -1.11 4.30
N ILE A 65 6.16 -1.84 5.34
CA ILE A 65 5.98 -3.27 5.30
C ILE A 65 4.77 -3.52 4.40
N GLN A 66 5.01 -4.06 3.21
CA GLN A 66 3.94 -4.46 2.33
C GLN A 66 3.04 -5.44 3.08
N PRO A 67 1.70 -5.26 3.00
CA PRO A 67 0.79 -6.09 3.76
C PRO A 67 1.03 -7.56 3.44
N ILE A 68 0.94 -8.39 4.48
CA ILE A 68 1.02 -9.84 4.33
C ILE A 68 -0.17 -10.27 3.48
N GLN A 69 0.12 -10.89 2.34
CA GLN A 69 -0.89 -11.36 1.38
C GLN A 69 -1.40 -12.75 1.77
N ARG A 70 -0.52 -13.58 2.34
CA ARG A 70 -0.86 -14.95 2.80
C ARG A 70 -0.04 -15.34 4.02
N MET A 71 -0.64 -16.17 4.86
CA MET A 71 0.03 -16.82 5.98
C MET A 71 -0.27 -18.32 6.01
N LEU A 72 0.73 -19.11 6.36
CA LEU A 72 0.63 -20.55 6.57
C LEU A 72 1.45 -20.96 7.78
N VAL A 73 1.04 -22.02 8.45
CA VAL A 73 1.85 -22.69 9.47
C VAL A 73 2.42 -23.97 8.85
N ILE A 74 3.74 -24.13 8.89
CA ILE A 74 4.44 -25.32 8.39
C ILE A 74 5.41 -25.77 9.48
N GLY A 75 5.19 -26.96 10.03
CA GLY A 75 5.95 -27.44 11.19
C GLY A 75 5.72 -26.54 12.40
N ASP A 76 6.81 -25.99 12.94
CA ASP A 76 6.82 -25.04 14.06
C ASP A 76 7.00 -23.57 13.60
N GLY A 77 6.94 -23.30 12.30
CA GLY A 77 7.14 -21.97 11.72
C GLY A 77 5.85 -21.31 11.21
N LEU A 78 5.72 -20.00 11.46
CA LEU A 78 4.76 -19.12 10.79
C LEU A 78 5.38 -18.53 9.53
N TRP A 79 4.83 -18.88 8.38
CA TRP A 79 5.28 -18.44 7.07
C TRP A 79 4.36 -17.34 6.56
N SER A 80 4.93 -16.18 6.26
CA SER A 80 4.22 -15.06 5.66
C SER A 80 4.75 -14.77 4.26
N TYR A 81 3.83 -14.56 3.33
CA TYR A 81 4.13 -14.09 1.99
C TYR A 81 3.63 -12.66 1.85
N SER A 82 4.55 -11.76 1.51
CA SER A 82 4.30 -10.37 1.13
C SER A 82 4.92 -10.14 -0.25
N TRP A 83 4.74 -8.95 -0.82
CA TRP A 83 5.20 -8.72 -2.18
C TRP A 83 6.69 -9.00 -2.34
N ARG A 84 6.98 -9.97 -3.21
CA ARG A 84 8.34 -10.44 -3.52
C ARG A 84 9.16 -10.90 -2.30
N ARG A 85 8.50 -11.30 -1.21
CA ARG A 85 9.19 -11.70 0.01
C ARG A 85 8.44 -12.78 0.77
N ILE A 86 9.16 -13.84 1.14
CA ILE A 86 8.72 -14.87 2.08
C ILE A 86 9.51 -14.68 3.38
N GLN A 87 8.83 -14.75 4.52
CA GLN A 87 9.46 -14.70 5.83
C GLN A 87 8.92 -15.82 6.71
N GLU A 88 9.82 -16.47 7.43
CA GLU A 88 9.48 -17.40 8.50
C GLU A 88 9.75 -16.73 9.86
N ASN A 89 8.80 -16.88 10.76
CA ASN A 89 8.87 -16.51 12.16
C ASN A 89 8.64 -17.75 13.05
N ALA A 90 9.25 -17.79 14.23
CA ALA A 90 8.88 -18.77 15.24
C ALA A 90 7.44 -18.53 15.72
N LEU A 91 6.70 -19.57 16.08
CA LEU A 91 5.28 -19.42 16.47
C LEU A 91 5.07 -18.86 17.87
N ASP A 92 6.05 -19.04 18.75
CA ASP A 92 5.96 -18.74 20.18
C ASP A 92 6.30 -17.28 20.50
N ASP A 93 7.35 -16.73 19.87
CA ASP A 93 7.82 -15.36 20.11
C ASP A 93 7.76 -14.46 18.86
N LEU A 94 7.42 -15.03 17.69
CA LEU A 94 7.46 -14.36 16.39
C LEU A 94 8.86 -13.89 15.96
N ASP A 95 9.92 -14.40 16.58
CA ASP A 95 11.28 -14.07 16.18
C ASP A 95 11.51 -14.51 14.74
N ARG A 96 12.07 -13.57 13.98
CA ARG A 96 12.32 -13.78 12.56
C ARG A 96 13.45 -14.79 12.39
N ARG A 97 13.11 -15.96 11.87
CA ARG A 97 14.06 -17.04 11.59
C ARG A 97 14.76 -16.83 10.25
N GLN A 98 14.00 -16.52 9.20
CA GLN A 98 14.57 -16.29 7.87
C GLN A 98 13.71 -15.42 6.96
N VAL A 99 14.36 -14.86 5.93
CA VAL A 99 13.74 -14.06 4.87
C VAL A 99 14.30 -14.50 3.53
N VAL A 100 13.41 -14.71 2.57
CA VAL A 100 13.74 -14.99 1.16
C VAL A 100 13.12 -13.91 0.29
N SER A 101 13.95 -13.23 -0.50
CA SER A 101 13.51 -12.31 -1.55
C SER A 101 13.20 -13.10 -2.83
N LEU A 102 12.14 -12.72 -3.53
CA LEU A 102 11.73 -13.29 -4.81
C LEU A 102 11.90 -12.20 -5.87
N ASP A 103 12.98 -12.27 -6.66
CA ASP A 103 13.31 -11.27 -7.69
C ASP A 103 12.35 -11.29 -8.89
#